data_AF-A0A846RZD0-F1
#
_entry.id   AF-A0A846RZD0-F1
#
_cell.length_a   1.000
_cell.length_b   1.000
_cell.length_c   1.000
_cell.angle_alpha   90.00
_cell.angle_beta   90.00
_cell.angle_gamma   90.00
#
_symmetry.space_group_name_H-M   'P 1'
#
loop_
_entity.id
_entity.type
_entity.pdbx_description
1 polymer ?
#
loop_
_entity_poly.entity_id
_entity_poly.type
_entity_poly.pdbx_seq_one_letter_code
_entity_poly.pdbx_strand_id
1 'polypeptide(L)'
;MSEFNRATGPVEVADVTAGDWLLVDIERVSVGDHGVMAVSPGLGLLGDRVIEADSRIVPVRDGRAWVTDSLSVEIVPMVGVIGVAPGVGEVDTELPGTHGGNLDTRFVTTGNRILLQARHEGGLLSAGDLHAAQGDGELGGTGIEIAGEVQLSVRKVEYDGTLPAVEHPSSLSLLSSAKSISEAVRAGFDEAVELMARWHRLDWEEAYRLTSIVSHAEISQMVNPLQTARITIPRQWCALDFD
;
A
#
# COMPACT_ATOMS: atom_id res chain seq x y z
N MET A 1 3.37 -15.80 -18.41
CA MET A 1 3.33 -14.91 -17.23
C MET A 1 3.60 -13.52 -17.77
N SER A 2 2.71 -12.56 -17.52
CA SER A 2 2.99 -11.16 -17.83
C SER A 2 4.26 -10.74 -17.10
N GLU A 3 5.09 -9.87 -17.70
CA GLU A 3 6.34 -9.40 -17.10
C GLU A 3 6.16 -8.09 -16.29
N PHE A 4 4.96 -7.83 -15.77
CA PHE A 4 4.64 -6.63 -14.99
C PHE A 4 4.87 -6.84 -13.49
N ASN A 5 5.02 -5.74 -12.74
CA ASN A 5 5.10 -5.72 -11.27
C ASN A 5 6.19 -6.61 -10.66
N ARG A 6 7.40 -6.56 -11.23
CA ARG A 6 8.55 -7.32 -10.72
C ARG A 6 8.92 -6.86 -9.30
N ALA A 7 8.86 -7.79 -8.34
CA ALA A 7 9.32 -7.57 -6.98
C ALA A 7 10.72 -8.14 -6.77
N THR A 8 11.62 -7.34 -6.18
CA THR A 8 12.94 -7.80 -5.72
C THR A 8 12.76 -8.56 -4.41
N GLY A 9 13.33 -9.76 -4.34
CA GLY A 9 13.18 -10.68 -3.20
C GLY A 9 13.10 -12.15 -3.66
N PRO A 10 12.61 -13.06 -2.81
CA PRO A 10 12.28 -12.80 -1.40
C PRO A 10 13.54 -12.65 -0.54
N VAL A 11 13.46 -11.78 0.47
CA VAL A 11 14.44 -11.65 1.54
C VAL A 11 13.92 -12.40 2.76
N GLU A 12 14.74 -13.31 3.27
CA GLU A 12 14.48 -14.04 4.52
C GLU A 12 14.84 -13.15 5.72
N VAL A 13 13.90 -12.95 6.64
CA VAL A 13 14.08 -12.18 7.88
C VAL A 13 14.36 -13.15 9.02
N ALA A 14 15.54 -13.00 9.64
CA ALA A 14 15.96 -13.88 10.72
C ALA A 14 14.97 -13.88 11.90
N ASP A 15 14.83 -15.05 12.55
CA ASP A 15 14.00 -15.26 13.75
C ASP A 15 12.50 -14.97 13.57
N VAL A 16 11.99 -14.99 12.33
CA VAL A 16 10.57 -14.83 11.99
C VAL A 16 9.92 -16.18 11.74
N THR A 17 8.75 -16.41 12.35
CA THR A 17 7.92 -17.59 12.17
C THR A 17 6.50 -17.22 11.75
N ALA A 18 5.72 -18.21 11.30
CA ALA A 18 4.34 -17.97 10.90
C ALA A 18 3.49 -17.43 12.08
N GLY A 19 2.80 -16.32 11.85
CA GLY A 19 2.00 -15.60 12.85
C GLY A 19 2.65 -14.32 13.35
N ASP A 20 3.98 -14.21 13.28
CA ASP A 20 4.72 -13.01 13.68
C ASP A 20 4.32 -11.80 12.82
N TRP A 21 4.13 -10.65 13.45
CA TRP A 21 3.94 -9.38 12.75
C TRP A 21 5.29 -8.71 12.51
N LEU A 22 5.51 -8.31 11.26
CA LEU A 22 6.68 -7.56 10.82
C LEU A 22 6.29 -6.09 10.71
N LEU A 23 7.02 -5.23 11.42
CA LEU A 23 7.02 -3.80 11.18
C LEU A 23 8.21 -3.51 10.27
N VAL A 24 7.91 -3.04 9.06
CA VAL A 24 8.88 -2.72 8.01
C VAL A 24 8.98 -1.20 7.89
N ASP A 25 10.08 -0.62 8.38
CA ASP A 25 10.35 0.80 8.26
C ASP A 25 10.82 1.13 6.84
N ILE A 26 10.16 2.10 6.20
CA ILE A 26 10.55 2.58 4.88
C ILE A 26 11.54 3.73 5.07
N GLU A 27 12.82 3.39 5.25
CA GLU A 27 13.87 4.35 5.58
C GLU A 27 14.12 5.36 4.46
N ARG A 28 14.08 4.88 3.21
CA ARG A 28 14.33 5.69 2.01
C ARG A 28 13.78 5.02 0.77
N VAL A 29 13.07 5.79 -0.06
CA VAL A 29 12.73 5.45 -1.44
C VAL A 29 13.42 6.46 -2.36
N SER A 30 14.37 6.00 -3.18
CA SER A 30 15.00 6.83 -4.21
C SER A 30 14.70 6.29 -5.58
N VAL A 31 14.45 7.20 -6.52
CA VAL A 31 14.06 6.86 -7.88
C VAL A 31 15.05 7.41 -8.90
N GLY A 32 15.05 6.83 -10.09
CA GLY A 32 15.84 7.29 -11.22
C GLY A 32 15.38 8.64 -11.78
N ASP A 33 15.92 9.00 -12.93
CA ASP A 33 15.70 10.29 -13.60
C ASP A 33 14.65 10.24 -14.73
N HIS A 34 14.10 9.06 -15.02
CA HIS A 34 13.07 8.87 -16.04
C HIS A 34 12.04 7.85 -15.58
N GLY A 35 10.80 8.29 -15.43
CA GLY A 35 9.64 7.41 -15.25
C GLY A 35 8.87 7.19 -16.55
N VAL A 36 7.84 6.37 -16.50
CA VAL A 36 6.93 6.09 -17.61
C VAL A 36 5.50 6.22 -17.13
N MET A 37 4.65 6.85 -17.93
CA MET A 37 3.20 6.80 -17.78
C MET A 37 2.60 6.19 -19.05
N ALA A 38 1.61 5.33 -18.89
CA ALA A 38 0.94 4.69 -20.02
C ALA A 38 -0.55 5.03 -20.05
N VAL A 39 -1.09 5.10 -21.27
CA VAL A 39 -2.53 5.00 -21.52
C VAL A 39 -2.75 3.82 -22.46
N SER A 40 -3.76 3.01 -22.19
CA SER A 40 -4.09 1.85 -23.02
C SER A 40 -5.60 1.62 -23.00
N PRO A 41 -6.20 1.12 -24.10
CA PRO A 41 -7.60 0.71 -24.10
C PRO A 41 -7.90 -0.25 -22.95
N GLY A 42 -8.89 0.10 -22.13
CA GLY A 42 -9.31 -0.67 -20.95
C GLY A 42 -8.47 -0.47 -19.68
N LEU A 43 -7.38 0.29 -19.72
CA LEU A 43 -6.56 0.61 -18.55
C LEU A 43 -7.13 1.82 -17.78
N GLY A 44 -7.27 1.68 -16.46
CA GLY A 44 -7.77 2.74 -15.59
C GLY A 44 -9.29 2.97 -15.70
N LEU A 45 -9.81 3.90 -14.91
CA LEU A 45 -11.25 4.15 -14.78
C LEU A 45 -11.91 4.67 -16.07
N LEU A 46 -11.14 5.31 -16.93
CA LEU A 46 -11.58 5.87 -18.21
C LEU A 46 -10.93 5.18 -19.40
N GLY A 47 -10.45 3.95 -19.22
CA GLY A 47 -9.80 3.16 -20.27
C GLY A 47 -10.70 2.86 -21.46
N ASP A 48 -12.03 2.92 -21.28
CA ASP A 48 -13.03 2.80 -22.35
C ASP A 48 -12.99 3.97 -23.35
N ARG A 49 -12.43 5.11 -22.95
CA ARG A 49 -12.26 6.30 -23.80
C ARG A 49 -10.92 6.33 -24.54
N VAL A 50 -9.99 5.44 -24.20
CA VAL A 50 -8.68 5.34 -24.86
C VAL A 50 -8.82 4.49 -26.12
N ILE A 51 -8.50 5.08 -27.28
CA ILE A 51 -8.64 4.40 -28.57
C ILE A 51 -7.36 3.65 -28.94
N GLU A 52 -6.20 4.28 -28.72
CA GLU A 52 -4.88 3.71 -29.03
C GLU A 52 -3.99 3.78 -27.78
N ALA A 53 -3.14 2.78 -27.61
CA ALA A 53 -2.16 2.78 -26.54
C ALA A 53 -1.05 3.80 -26.83
N ASP A 54 -0.64 4.53 -25.80
CA ASP A 54 0.43 5.51 -25.86
C ASP A 54 1.22 5.48 -24.55
N SER A 55 2.49 5.88 -24.60
CA SER A 55 3.37 5.93 -23.43
C SER A 55 4.23 7.16 -23.46
N ARG A 56 4.42 7.76 -22.29
CA ARG A 56 5.22 8.95 -22.11
C ARG A 56 6.37 8.67 -21.16
N ILE A 57 7.59 8.93 -21.64
CA ILE A 57 8.75 9.04 -20.75
C ILE A 57 8.63 10.38 -20.00
N VAL A 58 8.68 10.32 -18.67
CA VAL A 58 8.52 11.46 -17.77
C VAL A 58 9.85 11.76 -17.10
N PRO A 59 10.54 12.85 -17.49
CA PRO A 59 11.78 13.24 -16.83
C PRO A 59 11.55 13.62 -15.36
N VAL A 60 12.39 13.08 -14.48
CA VAL A 60 12.40 13.36 -13.04
C VAL A 60 13.69 14.08 -12.68
N ARG A 61 13.57 15.31 -12.18
CA ARG A 61 14.71 16.16 -11.77
C ARG A 61 14.26 17.21 -10.78
N ASP A 62 15.17 17.62 -9.91
CA ASP A 62 14.93 18.68 -8.91
C ASP A 62 13.70 18.42 -8.02
N GLY A 63 13.45 17.14 -7.68
CA GLY A 63 12.29 16.72 -6.89
C GLY A 63 10.94 16.81 -7.63
N ARG A 64 10.96 16.86 -8.97
CA ARG A 64 9.75 17.02 -9.79
C ARG A 64 9.74 16.09 -10.99
N ALA A 65 8.55 15.61 -11.35
CA ALA A 65 8.30 14.84 -12.56
C ALA A 65 7.60 15.72 -13.61
N TRP A 66 8.20 15.85 -14.79
CA TRP A 66 7.74 16.72 -15.88
C TRP A 66 6.77 15.98 -16.81
N VAL A 67 5.50 15.91 -16.41
CA VAL A 67 4.42 15.20 -17.12
C VAL A 67 4.17 15.80 -18.51
N THR A 68 4.39 17.11 -18.68
CA THR A 68 4.44 17.76 -19.99
C THR A 68 5.66 18.69 -20.06
N ASP A 69 5.91 19.26 -21.24
CA ASP A 69 7.02 20.21 -21.45
C ASP A 69 6.94 21.45 -20.55
N SER A 70 5.76 21.76 -19.99
CA SER A 70 5.52 22.94 -19.16
C SER A 70 4.91 22.63 -17.79
N LEU A 71 4.41 21.42 -17.55
CA LEU A 71 3.75 21.04 -16.31
C LEU A 71 4.52 19.92 -15.62
N SER A 72 4.80 20.15 -14.34
CA SER A 72 5.43 19.18 -13.46
C SER A 72 4.70 19.06 -12.13
N VAL A 73 4.83 17.90 -11.50
CA VAL A 73 4.35 17.61 -10.14
C VAL A 73 5.53 17.36 -9.22
N GLU A 74 5.36 17.63 -7.93
CA GLU A 74 6.34 17.21 -6.92
C GLU A 74 6.31 15.68 -6.79
N ILE A 75 7.49 15.07 -6.71
CA ILE A 75 7.59 13.62 -6.50
C ILE A 75 7.42 13.30 -5.02
N VAL A 76 6.67 12.25 -4.75
CA VAL A 76 6.60 11.62 -3.43
C VAL A 76 6.80 10.13 -3.68
N PRO A 77 8.05 9.66 -3.79
CA PRO A 77 8.33 8.30 -4.20
C PRO A 77 7.72 7.28 -3.26
N MET A 78 7.08 6.25 -3.80
CA MET A 78 6.40 5.20 -3.04
C MET A 78 6.68 3.81 -3.61
N VAL A 79 6.35 2.78 -2.83
CA VAL A 79 6.46 1.36 -3.19
C VAL A 79 5.05 0.81 -3.43
N GLY A 80 4.70 0.48 -4.68
CA GLY A 80 3.39 -0.05 -5.07
C GLY A 80 3.20 -1.50 -4.62
N VAL A 81 4.22 -2.32 -4.87
CA VAL A 81 4.27 -3.73 -4.47
C VAL A 81 5.18 -3.91 -3.28
N ILE A 82 4.61 -4.28 -2.12
CA ILE A 82 5.37 -4.75 -0.96
C ILE A 82 4.58 -5.83 -0.24
N GLY A 83 5.23 -6.93 0.12
CA GLY A 83 4.53 -8.04 0.76
C GLY A 83 5.43 -9.17 1.22
N VAL A 84 4.83 -10.08 1.97
CA VAL A 84 5.41 -11.35 2.46
C VAL A 84 4.81 -12.52 1.68
N ALA A 85 5.39 -13.71 1.81
CA ALA A 85 4.83 -14.89 1.15
C ALA A 85 3.39 -15.17 1.62
N PRO A 86 2.46 -15.49 0.70
CA PRO A 86 1.07 -15.80 1.04
C PRO A 86 0.99 -17.11 1.82
N GLY A 87 -0.02 -17.26 2.70
CA GLY A 87 -0.08 -18.43 3.58
C GLY A 87 -0.28 -19.78 2.89
N VAL A 88 -0.84 -19.79 1.68
CA VAL A 88 -1.04 -21.02 0.89
C VAL A 88 -0.80 -20.71 -0.59
N GLY A 89 -0.07 -21.59 -1.27
CA GLY A 89 0.14 -21.52 -2.71
C GLY A 89 0.96 -20.30 -3.14
N GLU A 90 0.72 -19.85 -4.36
CA GLU A 90 1.36 -18.70 -4.98
C GLU A 90 0.30 -17.65 -5.31
N VAL A 91 0.64 -16.37 -5.12
CA VAL A 91 -0.20 -15.23 -5.48
C VAL A 91 0.61 -14.33 -6.41
N ASP A 92 -0.01 -13.92 -7.52
CA ASP A 92 0.60 -13.02 -8.48
C ASP A 92 0.91 -11.65 -7.84
N THR A 93 2.03 -11.03 -8.22
CA THR A 93 2.43 -9.72 -7.69
C THR A 93 1.45 -8.60 -8.00
N GLU A 94 0.58 -8.75 -9.02
CA GLU A 94 -0.52 -7.83 -9.35
C GLU A 94 -1.68 -7.87 -8.35
N LEU A 95 -1.75 -8.90 -7.49
CA LEU A 95 -2.86 -9.08 -6.54
C LEU A 95 -2.48 -8.57 -5.14
N PRO A 96 -3.22 -7.59 -4.59
CA PRO A 96 -3.10 -7.27 -3.18
C PRO A 96 -3.87 -8.25 -2.29
N GLY A 97 -3.53 -8.29 -1.00
CA GLY A 97 -4.26 -9.05 0.00
C GLY A 97 -3.68 -8.89 1.40
N THR A 98 -4.01 -9.81 2.29
CA THR A 98 -3.51 -9.80 3.68
C THR A 98 -1.99 -10.01 3.80
N HIS A 99 -1.36 -10.45 2.72
CA HIS A 99 0.09 -10.63 2.61
C HIS A 99 0.81 -9.38 2.08
N GLY A 100 0.08 -8.29 1.79
CA GLY A 100 0.60 -7.13 1.07
C GLY A 100 0.28 -7.24 -0.43
N GLY A 101 1.31 -7.24 -1.29
CA GLY A 101 1.17 -7.34 -2.74
C GLY A 101 0.99 -5.97 -3.39
N ASN A 102 0.23 -5.88 -4.49
CA ASN A 102 0.01 -4.63 -5.24
C ASN A 102 -0.97 -3.68 -4.55
N LEU A 103 -0.51 -3.07 -3.46
CA LEU A 103 -1.34 -2.23 -2.58
C LEU A 103 -1.56 -0.84 -3.14
N ASP A 104 -0.61 -0.34 -3.95
CA ASP A 104 -0.61 1.00 -4.58
C ASP A 104 -1.09 2.08 -3.62
N THR A 105 -0.55 1.99 -2.41
CA THR A 105 -0.89 2.87 -1.32
C THR A 105 0.21 3.90 -1.23
N ARG A 106 -0.07 5.14 -1.67
CA ARG A 106 0.92 6.26 -1.72
C ARG A 106 1.61 6.58 -0.39
N PHE A 107 1.10 6.00 0.69
CA PHE A 107 1.61 6.08 2.04
C PHE A 107 2.71 5.06 2.36
N VAL A 108 2.95 4.06 1.52
CA VAL A 108 4.14 3.21 1.57
C VAL A 108 5.31 3.99 0.97
N THR A 109 5.78 4.97 1.73
CA THR A 109 6.78 5.96 1.33
C THR A 109 7.76 6.22 2.47
N THR A 110 8.86 6.92 2.17
CA THR A 110 9.92 7.27 3.11
C THR A 110 9.36 7.86 4.40
N GLY A 111 9.79 7.33 5.55
CA GLY A 111 9.43 7.79 6.89
C GLY A 111 8.16 7.17 7.48
N ASN A 112 7.40 6.40 6.70
CA ASN A 112 6.30 5.58 7.22
C ASN A 112 6.76 4.13 7.43
N ARG A 113 5.90 3.34 8.07
CA ARG A 113 6.16 1.91 8.35
C ARG A 113 4.98 1.09 7.88
N ILE A 114 5.21 -0.13 7.40
CA ILE A 114 4.12 -1.07 7.04
C ILE A 114 4.16 -2.31 7.93
N LEU A 115 2.98 -2.70 8.41
CA LEU A 115 2.72 -3.92 9.16
C LEU A 115 2.31 -5.04 8.21
N LEU A 116 3.03 -6.16 8.24
CA LEU A 116 2.76 -7.35 7.45
C LEU A 116 2.84 -8.61 8.33
N GLN A 117 1.87 -9.52 8.23
CA GLN A 117 1.89 -10.74 9.03
C GLN A 117 2.59 -11.88 8.28
N ALA A 118 3.69 -12.38 8.82
CA ALA A 118 4.39 -13.53 8.27
C ALA A 118 3.49 -14.77 8.31
N ARG A 119 3.43 -15.50 7.19
CA ARG A 119 2.72 -16.79 7.11
C ARG A 119 3.65 -17.99 6.98
N HIS A 120 4.95 -17.74 6.89
CA HIS A 120 6.02 -18.72 6.73
C HIS A 120 7.25 -18.30 7.54
N GLU A 121 8.14 -19.25 7.78
CA GLU A 121 9.47 -18.97 8.31
C GLU A 121 10.18 -17.94 7.44
N GLY A 122 10.83 -16.98 8.09
CA GLY A 122 11.55 -15.90 7.42
C GLY A 122 10.68 -14.81 6.81
N GLY A 123 9.36 -14.93 6.80
CA GLY A 123 8.42 -13.97 6.20
C GLY A 123 8.46 -13.89 4.66
N LEU A 124 9.64 -13.94 4.06
CA LEU A 124 9.90 -13.88 2.61
C LEU A 124 9.46 -12.54 2.00
N LEU A 125 10.00 -11.45 2.55
CA LEU A 125 9.66 -10.07 2.17
C LEU A 125 10.14 -9.77 0.75
N SER A 126 9.27 -9.19 -0.07
CA SER A 126 9.59 -8.71 -1.43
C SER A 126 9.02 -7.32 -1.64
N ALA A 127 9.70 -6.51 -2.46
CA ALA A 127 9.27 -5.15 -2.78
C ALA A 127 9.63 -4.77 -4.22
N GLY A 128 8.79 -3.96 -4.86
CA GLY A 128 8.97 -3.51 -6.23
C GLY A 128 7.96 -2.44 -6.61
N ASP A 129 7.83 -2.22 -7.92
CA ASP A 129 6.84 -1.30 -8.49
C ASP A 129 6.90 0.11 -7.89
N LEU A 130 8.04 0.78 -8.06
CA LEU A 130 8.21 2.12 -7.49
C LEU A 130 7.53 3.15 -8.38
N HIS A 131 6.86 4.09 -7.75
CA HIS A 131 6.27 5.23 -8.45
C HIS A 131 6.95 6.52 -7.99
N ALA A 132 7.31 7.40 -8.93
CA ALA A 132 7.79 8.73 -8.57
C ALA A 132 6.66 9.60 -7.99
N ALA A 133 5.44 9.43 -8.49
CA ALA A 133 4.25 10.05 -7.95
C ALA A 133 3.02 9.21 -8.31
N GLN A 134 2.06 9.15 -7.37
CA GLN A 134 0.77 8.51 -7.56
C GLN A 134 -0.30 9.28 -6.76
N GLY A 135 -1.48 9.43 -7.36
CA GLY A 135 -2.67 9.93 -6.67
C GLY A 135 -3.50 8.79 -6.08
N ASP A 136 -4.29 9.09 -5.05
CA ASP A 136 -5.26 8.14 -4.50
C ASP A 136 -6.23 7.67 -5.61
N GLY A 137 -6.40 6.35 -5.69
CA GLY A 137 -7.22 5.67 -6.68
C GLY A 137 -6.47 5.21 -7.92
N GLU A 138 -5.24 5.69 -8.16
CA GLU A 138 -4.43 5.35 -9.34
C GLU A 138 -5.27 5.41 -10.64
N LEU A 139 -6.02 6.50 -10.80
CA LEU A 139 -7.20 6.51 -11.67
C LEU A 139 -6.91 6.21 -13.15
N GLY A 140 -5.68 6.50 -13.59
CA GLY A 140 -5.20 6.23 -14.94
C GLY A 140 -4.72 4.81 -15.17
N GLY A 141 -4.64 3.98 -14.13
CA GLY A 141 -4.16 2.59 -14.20
C GLY A 141 -2.66 2.41 -13.95
N THR A 142 -1.90 3.49 -13.84
CA THR A 142 -0.47 3.51 -13.49
C THR A 142 -0.15 4.74 -12.67
N GLY A 143 0.91 4.67 -11.87
CA GLY A 143 1.62 5.83 -11.35
C GLY A 143 2.55 6.45 -12.40
N ILE A 144 3.57 7.17 -11.92
CA ILE A 144 4.78 7.42 -12.73
C ILE A 144 5.75 6.28 -12.45
N GLU A 145 5.65 5.22 -13.23
CA GLU A 145 6.43 3.98 -13.09
C GLU A 145 7.92 4.25 -13.24
N ILE A 146 8.74 3.86 -12.25
CA ILE A 146 10.15 4.24 -12.25
C ILE A 146 11.04 3.20 -11.55
N ALA A 147 12.25 3.01 -12.07
CA ALA A 147 13.26 2.22 -11.39
C ALA A 147 13.86 2.99 -10.19
N GLY A 148 14.34 2.27 -9.18
CA GLY A 148 14.94 2.90 -8.02
C GLY A 148 15.48 1.92 -6.99
N GLU A 149 15.71 2.44 -5.79
CA GLU A 149 16.20 1.70 -4.64
C GLU A 149 15.31 1.99 -3.43
N VAL A 150 15.04 0.95 -2.64
CA VAL A 150 14.35 1.07 -1.35
C VAL A 150 15.28 0.56 -0.26
N GLN A 151 15.42 1.36 0.79
CA GLN A 151 16.09 0.95 2.02
C GLN A 151 15.02 0.63 3.07
N LEU A 152 15.09 -0.57 3.62
CA LEU A 152 14.12 -1.10 4.57
C LEU A 152 14.83 -1.57 5.85
N SER A 153 14.21 -1.33 6.99
CA SER A 153 14.51 -1.99 8.26
C SER A 153 13.33 -2.87 8.64
N VAL A 154 13.56 -4.04 9.25
CA VAL A 154 12.49 -4.98 9.60
C VAL A 154 12.67 -5.45 11.03
N ARG A 155 11.60 -5.41 11.82
CA ARG A 155 11.56 -5.96 13.19
C ARG A 155 10.24 -6.64 13.47
N LYS A 156 10.24 -7.56 14.45
CA LYS A 156 9.01 -8.16 14.96
C LYS A 156 8.32 -7.23 15.94
N VAL A 157 6.99 -7.20 15.91
CA VAL A 157 6.15 -6.43 16.83
C VAL A 157 4.91 -7.23 17.21
N GLU A 158 4.24 -6.80 18.28
CA GLU A 158 2.90 -7.26 18.61
C GLU A 158 1.88 -6.34 17.94
N TYR A 159 0.88 -6.91 17.27
CA TYR A 159 -0.20 -6.15 16.65
C TYR A 159 -1.50 -6.94 16.73
N ASP A 160 -2.54 -6.29 17.26
CA ASP A 160 -3.85 -6.90 17.50
C ASP A 160 -4.71 -7.04 16.25
N GLY A 161 -4.24 -6.53 15.11
CA GLY A 161 -4.98 -6.56 13.85
C GLY A 161 -4.74 -7.85 13.05
N THR A 162 -5.43 -7.92 11.92
CA THR A 162 -5.45 -9.01 10.96
C THR A 162 -5.17 -8.52 9.54
N LEU A 163 -5.40 -7.23 9.28
CA LEU A 163 -5.12 -6.56 8.02
C LEU A 163 -3.72 -5.93 8.03
N PRO A 164 -3.03 -5.89 6.87
CA PRO A 164 -1.84 -5.05 6.72
C PRO A 164 -2.20 -3.59 6.99
N ALA A 165 -1.26 -2.83 7.53
CA ALA A 165 -1.52 -1.44 7.90
C ALA A 165 -0.28 -0.57 7.66
N VAL A 166 -0.49 0.68 7.25
CA VAL A 166 0.58 1.68 7.22
C VAL A 166 0.51 2.51 8.48
N GLU A 167 1.59 2.53 9.23
CA GLU A 167 1.76 3.40 10.36
C GLU A 167 2.41 4.71 9.92
N HIS A 168 1.77 5.80 10.33
CA HIS A 168 2.21 7.18 10.14
C HIS A 168 2.56 7.81 11.49
N PRO A 169 3.31 8.92 11.49
CA PRO A 169 3.51 9.70 12.72
C PRO A 169 2.20 10.08 13.42
N SER A 170 1.14 10.40 12.66
CA SER A 170 -0.13 10.93 13.18
C SER A 170 -1.34 10.00 13.04
N SER A 171 -1.18 8.78 12.50
CA SER A 171 -2.31 7.88 12.25
C SER A 171 -1.87 6.44 11.95
N LEU A 172 -2.84 5.53 11.91
CA LEU A 172 -2.69 4.17 11.39
C LEU A 172 -3.72 3.96 10.27
N SER A 173 -3.27 3.50 9.11
CA SER A 173 -4.10 3.25 7.93
C SER A 173 -4.24 1.74 7.72
N LEU A 174 -5.40 1.17 8.06
CA LEU A 174 -5.70 -0.25 7.85
C LEU A 174 -6.00 -0.50 6.37
N LEU A 175 -5.26 -1.41 5.73
CA LEU A 175 -5.38 -1.67 4.29
C LEU A 175 -6.22 -2.92 4.04
N SER A 176 -7.20 -2.78 3.15
CA SER A 176 -8.13 -3.85 2.83
C SER A 176 -8.32 -3.91 1.31
N SER A 177 -8.32 -5.13 0.76
CA SER A 177 -8.42 -5.34 -0.68
C SER A 177 -9.55 -6.32 -0.98
N ALA A 178 -10.43 -5.93 -1.90
CA ALA A 178 -11.62 -6.70 -2.26
C ALA A 178 -12.00 -6.48 -3.74
N LYS A 179 -13.03 -7.18 -4.23
CA LYS A 179 -13.46 -7.05 -5.64
C LYS A 179 -14.06 -5.68 -5.96
N SER A 180 -14.49 -4.95 -4.94
CA SER A 180 -15.00 -3.59 -5.06
C SER A 180 -14.55 -2.72 -3.90
N ILE A 181 -14.45 -1.41 -4.14
CA ILE A 181 -14.03 -0.44 -3.15
C ILE A 181 -14.98 -0.39 -1.95
N SER A 182 -16.28 -0.59 -2.18
CA SER A 182 -17.29 -0.67 -1.12
C SER A 182 -17.07 -1.88 -0.21
N GLU A 183 -16.70 -3.03 -0.77
CA GLU A 183 -16.36 -4.23 0.01
C GLU A 183 -15.04 -4.04 0.77
N ALA A 184 -14.04 -3.41 0.15
CA ALA A 184 -12.77 -3.09 0.81
C ALA A 184 -13.01 -2.14 1.99
N VAL A 185 -13.67 -1.00 1.79
CA VAL A 185 -14.04 -0.05 2.84
C VAL A 185 -14.81 -0.74 3.97
N ARG A 186 -15.76 -1.62 3.64
CA ARG A 186 -16.50 -2.39 4.66
C ARG A 186 -15.55 -3.26 5.49
N ALA A 187 -14.65 -4.01 4.86
CA ALA A 187 -13.72 -4.90 5.55
C ALA A 187 -12.73 -4.12 6.43
N GLY A 188 -12.16 -3.02 5.91
CA GLY A 188 -11.28 -2.16 6.70
C GLY A 188 -12.01 -1.48 7.87
N PHE A 189 -13.28 -1.13 7.70
CA PHE A 189 -14.06 -0.47 8.75
C PHE A 189 -14.49 -1.45 9.84
N ASP A 190 -14.82 -2.68 9.46
CA ASP A 190 -15.09 -3.78 10.41
C ASP A 190 -13.88 -4.00 11.34
N GLU A 191 -12.69 -4.14 10.76
CA GLU A 191 -11.45 -4.28 11.52
C GLU A 191 -11.15 -3.05 12.40
N ALA A 192 -11.38 -1.84 11.90
CA ALA A 192 -11.21 -0.61 12.69
C ALA A 192 -12.12 -0.59 13.92
N VAL A 193 -13.38 -1.00 13.78
CA VAL A 193 -14.34 -1.07 14.90
C VAL A 193 -13.89 -2.11 15.92
N GLU A 194 -13.45 -3.28 15.46
CA GLU A 194 -12.94 -4.36 16.32
C GLU A 194 -11.69 -3.94 17.10
N LEU A 195 -10.74 -3.25 16.45
CA LEU A 195 -9.55 -2.70 17.11
C LEU A 195 -9.92 -1.61 18.12
N MET A 196 -10.83 -0.70 17.76
CA MET A 196 -11.28 0.37 18.65
C MET A 196 -12.02 -0.18 19.88
N ALA A 197 -12.83 -1.23 19.72
CA ALA A 197 -13.47 -1.93 20.82
C ALA A 197 -12.43 -2.52 21.78
N ARG A 198 -11.40 -3.20 21.26
CA ARG A 198 -10.31 -3.77 22.06
C ARG A 198 -9.47 -2.71 22.78
N TRP A 199 -9.00 -1.70 22.04
CA TRP A 199 -8.11 -0.66 22.55
C TRP A 199 -8.75 0.21 23.63
N HIS A 200 -10.04 0.52 23.48
CA HIS A 200 -10.77 1.41 24.40
C HIS A 200 -11.69 0.67 25.36
N ARG A 201 -11.72 -0.67 25.31
CA ARG A 201 -12.58 -1.54 26.14
C ARG A 201 -14.06 -1.17 26.04
N LEU A 202 -14.50 -0.88 24.82
CA LEU A 202 -15.88 -0.51 24.50
C LEU A 202 -16.68 -1.74 24.07
N ASP A 203 -18.00 -1.67 24.23
CA ASP A 203 -18.87 -2.58 23.48
C ASP A 203 -18.85 -2.26 21.98
N TRP A 204 -19.40 -3.17 21.17
CA TRP A 204 -19.34 -3.03 19.72
C TRP A 204 -20.11 -1.78 19.25
N GLU A 205 -21.28 -1.48 19.83
CA GLU A 205 -22.10 -0.33 19.45
C GLU A 205 -21.44 1.02 19.77
N GLU A 206 -20.73 1.13 20.88
CA GLU A 206 -19.93 2.30 21.25
C GLU A 206 -18.71 2.45 20.34
N ALA A 207 -17.96 1.37 20.12
CA ALA A 207 -16.82 1.36 19.21
C ALA A 207 -17.25 1.73 17.79
N TYR A 208 -18.36 1.18 17.30
CA TYR A 208 -18.92 1.48 15.99
C TYR A 208 -19.23 2.96 15.82
N ARG A 209 -19.93 3.56 16.80
CA ARG A 209 -20.28 5.00 16.78
C ARG A 209 -19.04 5.88 16.84
N LEU A 210 -18.08 5.55 17.71
CA LEU A 210 -16.84 6.30 17.84
C LEU A 210 -16.01 6.23 16.55
N THR A 211 -15.75 5.03 16.06
CA THR A 211 -14.92 4.79 14.87
C THR A 211 -15.49 5.52 13.65
N SER A 212 -16.82 5.50 13.48
CA SER A 212 -17.54 6.17 12.39
C SER A 212 -17.31 7.68 12.31
N ILE A 213 -17.13 8.35 13.46
CA ILE A 213 -16.97 9.81 13.50
C ILE A 213 -15.51 10.28 13.54
N VAL A 214 -14.56 9.38 13.85
CA VAL A 214 -13.14 9.74 13.98
C VAL A 214 -12.24 9.19 12.88
N SER A 215 -12.66 8.15 12.18
CA SER A 215 -11.85 7.50 11.14
C SER A 215 -12.16 8.04 9.76
N HIS A 216 -11.19 7.92 8.85
CA HIS A 216 -11.34 8.33 7.46
C HIS A 216 -11.36 7.12 6.54
N ALA A 217 -12.39 7.01 5.70
CA ALA A 217 -12.39 6.07 4.59
C ALA A 217 -11.73 6.72 3.38
N GLU A 218 -10.63 6.13 2.91
CA GLU A 218 -9.83 6.64 1.81
C GLU A 218 -9.51 5.51 0.82
N ILE A 219 -9.09 5.88 -0.39
CA ILE A 219 -8.85 4.94 -1.49
C ILE A 219 -7.35 4.88 -1.76
N SER A 220 -6.78 3.68 -1.83
CA SER A 220 -5.40 3.49 -2.31
C SER A 220 -5.39 3.36 -3.83
N GLN A 221 -6.02 2.31 -4.39
CA GLN A 221 -6.19 2.13 -5.84
C GLN A 221 -7.54 1.50 -6.19
N MET A 222 -7.97 1.65 -7.44
CA MET A 222 -9.22 1.10 -7.98
C MET A 222 -9.05 0.30 -9.27
N VAL A 223 -7.82 0.05 -9.71
CA VAL A 223 -7.49 -0.38 -11.08
C VAL A 223 -6.90 -1.78 -11.16
N ASN A 224 -6.47 -2.34 -10.02
CA ASN A 224 -5.99 -3.72 -9.93
C ASN A 224 -7.15 -4.73 -9.96
N PRO A 225 -6.87 -6.05 -10.12
CA PRO A 225 -7.92 -7.07 -10.09
C PRO A 225 -8.73 -7.10 -8.78
N LEU A 226 -8.12 -6.66 -7.68
CA LEU A 226 -8.79 -6.30 -6.43
C LEU A 226 -8.51 -4.83 -6.12
N GLN A 227 -9.52 -4.09 -5.66
CA GLN A 227 -9.41 -2.69 -5.28
C GLN A 227 -9.00 -2.57 -3.81
N THR A 228 -8.13 -1.60 -3.50
CA THR A 228 -7.60 -1.39 -2.15
C THR A 228 -8.12 -0.09 -1.56
N ALA A 229 -8.78 -0.21 -0.40
CA ALA A 229 -9.19 0.92 0.43
C ALA A 229 -8.38 0.93 1.73
N ARG A 230 -8.35 2.09 2.38
CA ARG A 230 -7.80 2.24 3.72
C ARG A 230 -8.75 2.92 4.67
N ILE A 231 -8.80 2.42 5.90
CA ILE A 231 -9.44 3.12 7.03
C ILE A 231 -8.36 3.70 7.92
N THR A 232 -8.30 5.02 7.96
CA THR A 232 -7.27 5.76 8.69
C THR A 232 -7.80 6.22 10.04
N ILE A 233 -7.18 5.73 11.10
CA ILE A 233 -7.48 6.04 12.50
C ILE A 233 -6.44 7.05 13.00
N PRO A 234 -6.85 8.24 13.49
CA PRO A 234 -5.91 9.21 14.06
C PRO A 234 -5.17 8.65 15.28
N ARG A 235 -3.88 8.98 15.43
CA ARG A 235 -2.97 8.41 16.44
C ARG A 235 -3.52 8.46 17.86
N GLN A 236 -4.21 9.53 18.24
CA GLN A 236 -4.78 9.69 19.59
C GLN A 236 -5.82 8.61 19.96
N TRP A 237 -6.33 7.86 18.97
CA TRP A 237 -7.24 6.75 19.15
C TRP A 237 -6.57 5.38 19.00
N CYS A 238 -5.31 5.32 18.58
CA CYS A 238 -4.55 4.08 18.50
C CYS A 238 -3.92 3.76 19.86
N ALA A 239 -4.05 2.51 20.34
CA ALA A 239 -3.36 2.05 21.56
C ALA A 239 -2.03 1.34 21.24
N LEU A 240 -1.37 1.72 20.15
CA LEU A 240 -0.10 1.15 19.69
C LEU A 240 1.03 2.17 19.83
N ASP A 241 2.12 1.72 20.43
CA ASP A 241 3.41 2.40 20.44
C ASP A 241 4.47 1.38 20.01
N PHE A 242 5.16 1.67 18.91
CA PHE A 242 6.20 0.80 18.35
C PHE A 242 7.61 1.38 18.50
N ASP A 243 7.74 2.50 19.21
CA ASP A 243 9.01 3.19 19.49
C ASP A 243 9.63 2.77 20.83
#